data_AF-A0A0W7TLC1-F1
#
_entry.id   AF-A0A0W7TLC1-F1
#
_cell.length_a   1.000
_cell.length_b   1.000
_cell.length_c   1.000
_cell.angle_alpha   90.00
_cell.angle_beta   90.00
_cell.angle_gamma   90.00
#
_symmetry.space_group_name_H-M   'P 1'
#
loop_
_entity.id
_entity.type
_entity.pdbx_description
1 polymer ?
#
loop_
_entity_poly.entity_id
_entity_poly.type
_entity_poly.pdbx_seq_one_letter_code
_entity_poly.pdbx_strand_id
1 'polypeptide(L)'
;MCGMVKPSFIPPPDIHQLRDLMRYRVKFTNILTGEKNRIQNCLTVSKLQLDDVFSDVFGIFSRFIIQHILDHPGERFDVALFIDRRYKHSSEEIQSAVDRAIFREQAPKLKECLFHIDQLNEHRERIETKIFRLTKSYPYQLELTHTVPDFAVAPLTAVTLIFEIGVNMSVFPSAKHLISWAGRCLQND
;
A
#
# COMPACT_ATOMS: atom_id res chain seq x y z
N MET A 1 -50.37 2.20 -2.07
CA MET A 1 -49.48 1.03 -2.23
C MET A 1 -48.24 1.27 -1.40
N CYS A 2 -47.98 0.40 -0.42
CA CYS A 2 -46.79 0.47 0.42
C CYS A 2 -45.56 0.32 -0.49
N GLY A 3 -44.74 1.37 -0.58
CA GLY A 3 -43.54 1.39 -1.42
C GLY A 3 -42.50 0.43 -0.86
N MET A 4 -42.51 -0.81 -1.35
CA MET A 4 -41.52 -1.81 -0.95
C MET A 4 -40.14 -1.31 -1.41
N VAL A 5 -39.24 -1.14 -0.44
CA VAL A 5 -37.82 -0.84 -0.70
C VAL A 5 -37.30 -1.89 -1.66
N LYS A 6 -36.77 -1.47 -2.81
CA LYS A 6 -36.14 -2.40 -3.76
C LYS A 6 -35.05 -3.18 -3.02
N PRO A 7 -35.01 -4.52 -3.15
CA PRO A 7 -33.95 -5.30 -2.54
C PRO A 7 -32.59 -4.78 -3.04
N SER A 8 -31.67 -4.56 -2.11
CA SER A 8 -30.31 -4.14 -2.45
C SER A 8 -29.61 -5.26 -3.23
N PHE A 9 -28.72 -4.90 -4.15
CA PHE A 9 -27.89 -5.87 -4.86
C PHE A 9 -27.04 -6.67 -3.86
N ILE A 10 -27.16 -8.00 -3.89
CA ILE A 10 -26.36 -8.94 -3.10
C ILE A 10 -25.46 -9.71 -4.07
N PRO A 11 -24.13 -9.58 -3.98
CA PRO A 11 -23.23 -10.31 -4.85
C PRO A 11 -23.25 -11.81 -4.56
N PRO A 12 -22.96 -12.67 -5.55
CA PRO A 12 -22.78 -14.11 -5.35
C PRO A 12 -21.66 -14.43 -4.32
N PRO A 13 -21.66 -15.64 -3.72
CA PRO A 13 -20.76 -15.97 -2.60
C PRO A 13 -19.25 -15.82 -2.88
N ASP A 14 -18.82 -16.16 -4.10
CA ASP A 14 -17.45 -16.00 -4.58
C ASP A 14 -17.02 -14.53 -4.67
N ILE A 15 -17.88 -13.67 -5.21
CA ILE A 15 -17.68 -12.21 -5.25
C ILE A 15 -17.70 -11.62 -3.83
N HIS A 16 -18.54 -12.13 -2.94
CA HIS A 16 -18.56 -11.72 -1.54
C HIS A 16 -17.22 -12.01 -0.84
N GLN A 17 -16.69 -13.22 -1.01
CA GLN A 17 -15.40 -13.61 -0.45
C GLN A 17 -14.27 -12.73 -0.99
N LEU A 18 -14.26 -12.46 -2.29
CA LEU A 18 -13.29 -11.57 -2.92
C LEU A 18 -13.33 -10.16 -2.35
N ARG A 19 -14.54 -9.60 -2.17
CA ARG A 19 -14.73 -8.28 -1.57
C ARG A 19 -14.21 -8.22 -0.14
N ASP A 20 -14.46 -9.25 0.66
CA ASP A 20 -13.96 -9.34 2.03
C ASP A 20 -12.42 -9.35 2.07
N LEU A 21 -11.78 -10.13 1.19
CA LEU A 21 -10.32 -10.17 1.07
C LEU A 21 -9.73 -8.85 0.59
N MET A 22 -10.36 -8.19 -0.38
CA MET A 22 -9.94 -6.87 -0.87
C MET A 22 -10.03 -5.79 0.22
N ARG A 23 -11.13 -5.76 0.97
CA ARG A 23 -11.29 -4.86 2.11
C ARG A 23 -10.27 -5.14 3.20
N TYR A 24 -9.96 -6.42 3.45
CA TYR A 24 -8.92 -6.79 4.41
C TYR A 24 -7.52 -6.36 3.95
N ARG A 25 -7.21 -6.49 2.66
CA ARG A 25 -5.98 -5.95 2.05
C ARG A 25 -5.86 -4.44 2.29
N VAL A 26 -6.94 -3.67 2.10
CA VAL A 26 -6.96 -2.22 2.36
C VAL A 26 -6.64 -1.92 3.83
N LYS A 27 -7.12 -2.75 4.78
CA LYS A 27 -6.75 -2.61 6.19
C LYS A 27 -5.24 -2.74 6.41
N PHE A 28 -4.57 -3.71 5.77
CA PHE A 28 -3.11 -3.81 5.86
C PHE A 28 -2.40 -2.57 5.35
N THR A 29 -2.84 -2.00 4.22
CA THR A 29 -2.30 -0.74 3.72
C THR A 29 -2.44 0.39 4.75
N ASN A 30 -3.59 0.50 5.40
CA ASN A 30 -3.82 1.54 6.42
C ASN A 30 -2.92 1.34 7.66
N ILE A 31 -2.75 0.10 8.11
CA ILE A 31 -1.87 -0.22 9.24
C ILE A 31 -0.40 0.07 8.87
N LEU A 32 0.03 -0.33 7.67
CA LEU A 32 1.36 -0.02 7.14
C LEU A 32 1.64 1.49 7.13
N THR A 33 0.69 2.31 6.68
CA THR A 33 0.81 3.78 6.74
C THR A 33 1.01 4.26 8.18
N GLY A 34 0.27 3.69 9.14
CA GLY A 34 0.46 3.97 10.56
C GLY A 34 1.87 3.64 11.05
N GLU A 35 2.40 2.48 10.71
CA GLU A 35 3.77 2.08 11.07
C GLU A 35 4.83 2.97 10.42
N LYS A 36 4.68 3.30 9.13
CA LYS A 36 5.56 4.23 8.44
C LYS A 36 5.61 5.59 9.14
N ASN A 37 4.46 6.12 9.54
CA ASN A 37 4.41 7.38 10.28
C ASN A 37 5.09 7.27 11.66
N ARG A 38 4.95 6.13 12.36
CA ARG A 38 5.66 5.89 13.62
C ARG A 38 7.17 5.84 13.43
N ILE A 39 7.65 5.20 12.36
CA ILE A 39 9.07 5.18 11.99
C ILE A 39 9.55 6.60 11.72
N GLN A 40 8.85 7.36 10.85
CA GLN A 40 9.24 8.75 10.54
C GLN A 40 9.39 9.58 11.82
N ASN A 41 8.43 9.47 12.74
CA ASN A 41 8.52 10.14 14.04
C ASN A 41 9.74 9.71 14.87
N CYS A 42 10.08 8.41 14.87
CA CYS A 42 11.30 7.93 15.55
C CYS A 42 12.56 8.53 14.91
N LEU A 43 12.63 8.57 13.58
CA LEU A 43 13.74 9.16 12.85
C LEU A 43 13.90 10.66 13.15
N THR A 44 12.80 11.41 13.15
CA THR A 44 12.79 12.84 13.49
C THR A 44 13.26 13.08 14.93
N VAL A 45 12.76 12.32 15.91
CA VAL A 45 13.19 12.44 17.32
C VAL A 45 14.67 12.09 17.49
N SER A 46 15.14 11.08 16.75
CA SER A 46 16.55 10.70 16.70
C SER A 46 17.42 11.61 15.84
N LYS A 47 16.88 12.68 15.25
CA LYS A 47 17.57 13.62 14.34
C LYS A 47 18.21 12.95 13.11
N LEU A 48 17.66 11.82 12.67
CA LEU A 48 18.05 11.15 11.44
C LEU A 48 17.20 11.71 10.28
N GLN A 49 17.79 12.52 9.42
CA GLN A 49 17.08 13.26 8.37
C GLN A 49 17.15 12.55 7.01
N LEU A 50 16.70 11.28 6.97
CA LEU A 50 16.74 10.48 5.74
C LEU A 50 15.79 11.01 4.65
N ASP A 51 14.72 11.71 5.05
CA ASP A 51 13.75 12.38 4.19
C ASP A 51 14.35 13.56 3.40
N ASP A 52 15.44 14.15 3.89
CA ASP A 52 16.12 15.25 3.19
C ASP A 52 16.97 14.76 2.01
N VAL A 53 17.41 13.49 2.05
CA VAL A 53 18.39 12.93 1.10
C VAL A 53 17.85 11.78 0.26
N PHE A 54 16.76 11.12 0.68
CA PHE A 54 16.14 10.02 -0.04
C PHE A 54 14.71 10.33 -0.44
N SER A 55 14.40 10.13 -1.73
CA SER A 55 13.02 10.25 -2.23
C SER A 55 12.08 9.19 -1.65
N ASP A 56 12.61 8.06 -1.17
CA ASP A 56 11.87 7.04 -0.43
C ASP A 56 12.64 6.63 0.84
N VAL A 57 12.15 7.10 1.99
CA VAL A 57 12.70 6.79 3.33
C VAL A 57 12.53 5.31 3.69
N PHE A 58 11.58 4.61 3.06
CA PHE A 58 11.32 3.19 3.29
C PHE A 58 11.94 2.30 2.21
N GLY A 59 12.73 2.89 1.30
CA GLY A 59 13.44 2.16 0.26
C GLY A 59 14.54 1.26 0.82
N ILE A 60 15.05 0.35 -0.03
CA ILE A 60 16.04 -0.67 0.35
C ILE A 60 17.26 -0.05 1.03
N PHE A 61 17.79 1.03 0.48
CA PHE A 61 19.00 1.68 1.00
C PHE A 61 18.76 2.38 2.35
N SER A 62 17.70 3.17 2.46
CA SER A 62 17.29 3.82 3.72
C SER A 62 17.06 2.79 4.82
N ARG A 63 16.40 1.67 4.49
CA ARG A 63 16.18 0.56 5.40
C ARG A 63 17.47 -0.11 5.83
N PHE A 64 18.41 -0.30 4.90
CA PHE A 64 19.75 -0.83 5.21
C PHE A 64 20.50 0.06 6.18
N ILE A 65 20.51 1.39 5.96
CA ILE A 65 21.12 2.36 6.87
C ILE A 65 20.51 2.25 8.27
N ILE A 66 19.17 2.28 8.36
CA ILE A 66 18.45 2.20 9.64
C ILE A 66 18.82 0.89 10.36
N GLN A 67 18.82 -0.24 9.65
CA GLN A 67 19.13 -1.55 10.24
C GLN A 67 20.58 -1.62 10.72
N HIS A 68 21.54 -1.12 9.92
CA HIS A 68 22.94 -1.10 10.31
C HIS A 68 23.18 -0.28 11.58
N ILE A 69 22.57 0.90 11.69
CA ILE A 69 22.65 1.77 12.87
C ILE A 69 22.02 1.09 14.10
N LEU A 70 20.92 0.34 13.90
CA LEU A 70 20.22 -0.41 14.95
C LEU A 70 21.02 -1.61 15.49
N ASP A 71 21.85 -2.22 14.65
CA ASP A 71 22.65 -3.39 14.97
C ASP A 71 24.03 -3.03 15.53
N HIS A 72 24.57 -1.86 15.16
CA HIS A 72 25.89 -1.36 15.58
C HIS A 72 25.77 -0.03 16.35
N PRO A 73 25.17 -0.03 17.55
CA PRO A 73 24.88 1.19 18.28
C PRO A 73 26.16 1.93 18.70
N GLY A 74 26.35 3.15 18.20
CA GLY A 74 27.50 4.00 18.51
C GLY A 74 28.68 3.85 17.55
N GLU A 75 28.59 2.96 16.57
CA GLU A 75 29.52 2.91 15.46
C GLU A 75 29.13 3.91 14.38
N ARG A 76 30.14 4.50 13.73
CA ARG A 76 29.90 5.39 12.60
C ARG A 76 29.55 4.55 11.38
N PHE A 77 28.42 4.86 10.74
CA PHE A 77 28.06 4.27 9.46
C PHE A 77 28.78 5.05 8.35
N ASP A 78 29.78 4.46 7.69
CA ASP A 78 30.46 5.10 6.56
C ASP A 78 29.64 4.94 5.28
N VAL A 79 28.94 6.00 4.92
CA VAL A 79 28.06 6.06 3.75
C VAL A 79 28.84 5.89 2.45
N ALA A 80 30.10 6.33 2.39
CA ALA A 80 30.90 6.33 1.15
C ALA A 80 31.17 4.92 0.62
N LEU A 81 31.13 3.91 1.49
CA LEU A 81 31.31 2.49 1.13
C LEU A 81 30.11 1.91 0.37
N PHE A 82 28.94 2.55 0.43
CA PHE A 82 27.69 1.99 -0.08
C PHE A 82 26.99 2.85 -1.14
N ILE A 83 27.45 4.07 -1.39
CA ILE A 83 26.89 4.96 -2.40
C ILE A 83 27.48 4.68 -3.78
N ASP A 84 26.59 4.55 -4.78
CA ASP A 84 26.93 4.57 -6.20
C ASP A 84 26.86 6.01 -6.76
N ARG A 85 27.52 6.29 -7.89
CA ARG A 85 27.46 7.59 -8.59
C ARG A 85 26.05 8.03 -9.04
N ARG A 86 25.05 7.15 -8.88
CA ARG A 86 23.65 7.37 -9.30
C ARG A 86 22.79 8.11 -8.28
N TYR A 87 23.28 8.32 -7.06
CA TYR A 87 22.55 9.11 -6.07
C TYR A 87 22.64 10.60 -6.38
N LYS A 88 21.51 11.30 -6.21
CA LYS A 88 21.40 12.75 -6.50
C LYS A 88 22.18 13.61 -5.50
N HIS A 89 22.26 13.14 -4.25
CA HIS A 89 22.97 13.80 -3.16
C HIS A 89 24.40 13.29 -3.04
N SER A 90 25.31 14.16 -2.58
CA SER A 90 26.70 13.77 -2.37
C SER A 90 26.83 12.81 -1.18
N SER A 91 27.93 12.04 -1.13
CA SER A 91 28.22 11.18 0.03
C SER A 91 28.33 11.96 1.33
N GLU A 92 28.80 13.21 1.28
CA GLU A 92 28.93 14.10 2.42
C GLU A 92 27.57 14.57 2.95
N GLU A 93 26.64 14.91 2.05
CA GLU A 93 25.26 15.28 2.40
C GLU A 93 24.53 14.13 3.10
N ILE A 94 24.65 12.92 2.55
CA ILE A 94 24.03 11.72 3.12
C ILE A 94 24.70 11.34 4.45
N GLN A 95 26.04 11.45 4.56
CA GLN A 95 26.76 11.24 5.81
C GLN A 95 26.29 12.20 6.92
N SER A 96 26.09 13.48 6.59
CA SER A 96 25.59 14.49 7.53
C SER A 96 24.18 14.17 8.05
N ALA A 97 23.31 13.62 7.19
CA ALA A 97 21.97 13.18 7.58
C ALA A 97 21.99 11.97 8.54
N VAL A 98 23.04 11.15 8.47
CA VAL A 98 23.20 9.93 9.28
C VAL A 98 23.97 10.18 10.59
N ASP A 99 25.02 11.00 10.56
CA ASP A 99 25.92 11.23 11.72
C ASP A 99 25.24 11.95 12.90
N ARG A 100 24.07 12.57 12.69
CA ARG A 100 23.30 13.30 13.74
C ARG A 100 22.47 12.40 14.66
N ALA A 101 22.50 11.10 14.44
CA ALA A 101 21.60 10.13 15.05
C ALA A 101 21.77 9.95 16.58
N ILE A 102 20.73 10.24 17.37
CA ILE A 102 20.63 9.87 18.79
C ILE A 102 19.61 8.73 18.92
N PHE A 103 20.11 7.49 18.89
CA PHE A 103 19.26 6.33 18.64
C PHE A 103 18.79 5.57 19.89
N ARG A 104 19.49 5.68 21.02
CA ARG A 104 19.33 4.72 22.14
C ARG A 104 17.89 4.59 22.67
N GLU A 105 17.17 5.70 22.79
CA GLU A 105 15.82 5.70 23.36
C GLU A 105 14.74 5.25 22.38
N GLN A 106 14.90 5.57 21.09
CA GLN A 106 13.91 5.22 20.05
C GLN A 106 14.18 3.86 19.39
N ALA A 107 15.39 3.30 19.55
CA ALA A 107 15.78 2.04 18.92
C ALA A 107 14.81 0.88 19.18
N PRO A 108 14.30 0.63 20.40
CA PRO A 108 13.37 -0.48 20.63
C PRO A 108 12.06 -0.31 19.84
N LYS A 109 11.49 0.90 19.88
CA LYS A 109 10.26 1.22 19.14
C LYS A 109 10.48 1.10 17.63
N LEU A 110 11.61 1.57 17.12
CA LEU A 110 11.92 1.50 15.71
C LEU A 110 12.07 0.04 15.23
N LYS A 111 12.74 -0.83 16.01
CA LYS A 111 12.84 -2.27 15.73
C LYS A 111 11.47 -2.92 15.61
N GLU A 112 10.58 -2.67 16.57
CA GLU A 112 9.21 -3.22 16.55
C GLU A 112 8.40 -2.72 15.34
N CYS A 113 8.49 -1.43 14.99
CA CYS A 113 7.79 -0.89 13.83
C CYS A 113 8.29 -1.51 12.51
N LEU A 114 9.62 -1.67 12.36
CA LEU A 114 10.21 -2.30 11.17
C LEU A 114 9.79 -3.77 11.05
N PHE A 115 9.82 -4.50 12.16
CA PHE A 115 9.39 -5.89 12.21
C PHE A 115 7.91 -6.05 11.87
N HIS A 116 7.06 -5.16 12.38
CA HIS A 116 5.63 -5.17 12.07
C HIS A 116 5.38 -4.85 10.59
N ILE A 117 6.12 -3.91 9.98
CA ILE A 117 6.04 -3.65 8.55
C ILE A 117 6.35 -4.91 7.73
N ASP A 118 7.38 -5.67 8.09
CA ASP A 118 7.72 -6.91 7.39
C ASP A 118 6.58 -7.94 7.47
N GLN A 119 6.04 -8.17 8.67
CA GLN A 119 4.90 -9.07 8.85
C GLN A 119 3.67 -8.61 8.05
N LEU A 120 3.36 -7.31 8.09
CA LEU A 120 2.23 -6.74 7.36
C LEU A 120 2.40 -6.91 5.85
N ASN A 121 3.61 -6.73 5.32
CA ASN A 121 3.90 -6.96 3.91
C ASN A 121 3.70 -8.44 3.55
N GLU A 122 4.20 -9.37 4.37
CA GLU A 122 4.03 -10.81 4.15
C GLU A 122 2.55 -11.23 4.24
N HIS A 123 1.80 -10.70 5.20
CA HIS A 123 0.35 -10.91 5.28
C HIS A 123 -0.39 -10.34 4.07
N ARG A 124 -0.01 -9.13 3.62
CA ARG A 124 -0.60 -8.50 2.44
C ARG A 124 -0.36 -9.34 1.19
N GLU A 125 0.87 -9.81 0.97
CA GLU A 125 1.24 -10.66 -0.17
C GLU A 125 0.45 -12.00 -0.18
N ARG A 126 0.29 -12.61 1.00
CA ARG A 126 -0.53 -13.84 1.14
C ARG A 126 -1.99 -13.60 0.76
N ILE A 127 -2.56 -12.46 1.14
CA ILE A 127 -3.94 -12.09 0.78
C ILE A 127 -4.04 -11.75 -0.71
N GLU A 128 -3.10 -10.98 -1.26
CA GLU A 128 -3.03 -10.67 -2.69
C GLU A 128 -2.94 -11.95 -3.53
N THR A 129 -2.12 -12.91 -3.11
CA THR A 129 -2.02 -14.22 -3.78
C THR A 129 -3.36 -14.96 -3.79
N LYS A 130 -4.12 -14.93 -2.68
CA LYS A 130 -5.45 -15.55 -2.62
C LYS A 130 -6.45 -14.83 -3.52
N ILE A 131 -6.44 -13.50 -3.53
CA ILE A 131 -7.25 -12.67 -4.42
C ILE A 131 -6.96 -13.08 -5.87
N PHE A 132 -5.69 -13.03 -6.30
CA PHE A 132 -5.29 -13.38 -7.67
C PHE A 132 -5.64 -14.82 -8.08
N ARG A 133 -5.76 -15.75 -7.14
CA ARG A 133 -6.23 -17.11 -7.44
C ARG A 133 -7.72 -17.14 -7.73
N LEU A 134 -8.52 -16.44 -6.92
CA LEU A 134 -9.97 -16.36 -7.08
C LEU A 134 -10.36 -15.57 -8.34
N THR A 135 -9.56 -14.57 -8.73
CA THR A 135 -9.83 -13.78 -9.94
C THR A 135 -9.66 -14.58 -11.24
N LYS A 136 -8.91 -15.68 -11.23
CA LYS A 136 -8.74 -16.55 -12.42
C LYS A 136 -10.05 -17.14 -12.94
N SER A 137 -11.10 -17.17 -12.11
CA SER A 137 -12.43 -17.62 -12.52
C SER A 137 -13.16 -16.65 -13.46
N TYR A 138 -12.64 -15.43 -13.66
CA TYR A 138 -13.28 -14.37 -14.46
C TYR A 138 -12.36 -13.80 -15.55
N PRO A 139 -11.82 -14.64 -16.46
CA PRO A 139 -10.85 -14.20 -17.45
C PRO A 139 -11.42 -13.14 -18.40
N TYR A 140 -12.66 -13.31 -18.85
CA TYR A 140 -13.33 -12.37 -19.75
C TYR A 140 -13.51 -10.97 -19.14
N GLN A 141 -13.91 -10.90 -17.87
CA GLN A 141 -14.08 -9.64 -17.16
C GLN A 141 -12.73 -8.94 -16.94
N LEU A 142 -11.67 -9.71 -16.66
CA LEU A 142 -10.31 -9.18 -16.53
C LEU A 142 -9.79 -8.62 -17.87
N GLU A 143 -10.01 -9.34 -18.98
CA GLU A 143 -9.66 -8.85 -20.33
C GLU A 143 -10.35 -7.52 -20.65
N LEU A 144 -11.65 -7.41 -20.35
CA LEU A 144 -12.38 -6.15 -20.50
C LEU A 144 -11.79 -5.02 -19.66
N THR A 145 -11.35 -5.30 -18.42
CA THR A 145 -10.71 -4.24 -17.64
C THR A 145 -9.37 -3.81 -18.19
N HIS A 146 -8.60 -4.70 -18.81
CA HIS A 146 -7.32 -4.36 -19.44
C HIS A 146 -7.46 -3.50 -20.70
N THR A 147 -8.66 -3.36 -21.28
CA THR A 147 -8.87 -2.40 -22.38
C THR A 147 -8.79 -0.95 -21.91
N VAL A 148 -8.87 -0.70 -20.60
CA VAL A 148 -8.63 0.62 -20.00
C VAL A 148 -7.13 0.71 -19.67
N PRO A 149 -6.37 1.64 -20.29
CA PRO A 149 -4.91 1.70 -20.16
C PRO A 149 -4.40 1.72 -18.72
N ASP A 150 -5.05 2.48 -17.84
CA ASP A 150 -4.67 2.62 -16.42
C ASP A 150 -4.88 1.33 -15.62
N PHE A 151 -5.82 0.48 -16.04
CA PHE A 151 -6.09 -0.80 -15.38
C PHE A 151 -5.13 -1.89 -15.82
N ALA A 152 -4.55 -1.80 -17.02
CA ALA A 152 -3.51 -2.71 -17.48
C ALA A 152 -2.21 -2.59 -16.65
N VAL A 153 -1.89 -1.39 -16.16
CA VAL A 153 -0.71 -1.13 -15.31
C VAL A 153 -0.98 -1.33 -13.81
N ALA A 154 -2.25 -1.47 -13.41
CA ALA A 154 -2.67 -1.61 -12.01
C ALA A 154 -3.67 -2.76 -11.82
N PRO A 155 -3.20 -4.03 -11.85
CA PRO A 155 -4.07 -5.21 -11.88
C PRO A 155 -4.98 -5.33 -10.65
N LEU A 156 -4.52 -4.91 -9.47
CA LEU A 156 -5.35 -4.92 -8.26
C LEU A 156 -6.48 -3.88 -8.30
N THR A 157 -6.29 -2.76 -9.00
CA THR A 157 -7.34 -1.74 -9.18
C THR A 157 -8.45 -2.27 -10.07
N ALA A 158 -8.08 -2.91 -11.19
CA ALA A 158 -8.99 -3.58 -12.11
C ALA A 158 -9.85 -4.65 -11.39
N VAL A 159 -9.17 -5.50 -10.62
CA VAL A 159 -9.75 -6.52 -9.74
C VAL A 159 -10.73 -5.89 -8.72
N THR A 160 -10.32 -4.81 -8.04
CA THR A 160 -11.18 -4.12 -7.06
C THR A 160 -12.49 -3.70 -7.68
N LEU A 161 -12.43 -3.11 -8.88
CA LEU A 161 -13.61 -2.64 -9.59
C LEU A 161 -14.58 -3.79 -9.86
N ILE A 162 -14.11 -4.86 -10.51
CA ILE A 162 -14.93 -6.03 -10.87
C ILE A 162 -15.61 -6.62 -9.63
N PHE A 163 -14.92 -6.71 -8.49
CA PHE A 163 -15.47 -7.39 -7.31
C PHE A 163 -16.31 -6.50 -6.40
N GLU A 164 -16.21 -5.16 -6.52
CA GLU A 164 -17.16 -4.26 -5.86
C GLU A 164 -18.48 -4.17 -6.64
N ILE A 165 -18.45 -4.10 -7.98
CA ILE A 165 -19.66 -3.97 -8.80
C ILE A 165 -20.28 -5.33 -9.21
N GLY A 166 -19.51 -6.41 -9.07
CA GLY A 166 -19.88 -7.75 -9.52
C GLY A 166 -19.54 -8.00 -10.99
N VAL A 167 -19.66 -9.26 -11.42
CA VAL A 167 -19.35 -9.69 -12.80
C VAL A 167 -20.58 -9.70 -13.72
N ASN A 168 -21.77 -9.52 -13.16
CA ASN A 168 -23.04 -9.48 -13.91
C ASN A 168 -23.60 -8.05 -13.90
N MET A 169 -23.46 -7.34 -15.02
CA MET A 169 -23.95 -5.97 -15.16
C MET A 169 -25.45 -5.85 -15.40
N SER A 170 -26.17 -6.95 -15.69
CA SER A 170 -27.64 -6.93 -15.84
C SER A 170 -28.38 -6.55 -14.56
N VAL A 171 -27.69 -6.55 -13.41
CA VAL A 171 -28.24 -6.06 -12.14
C VAL A 171 -28.44 -4.54 -12.13
N PHE A 172 -27.78 -3.82 -13.04
CA PHE A 172 -27.94 -2.39 -13.25
C PHE A 172 -28.67 -2.13 -14.59
N PRO A 173 -29.84 -1.47 -14.57
CA PRO A 173 -30.58 -1.17 -15.80
C PRO A 173 -29.81 -0.26 -16.78
N SER A 174 -28.91 0.57 -16.26
CA SER A 174 -28.02 1.41 -17.07
C SER A 174 -26.81 1.84 -16.25
N ALA A 175 -25.78 2.39 -16.92
CA ALA A 175 -24.62 2.98 -16.26
C ALA A 175 -25.00 4.06 -15.23
N LYS A 176 -26.07 4.83 -15.47
CA LYS A 176 -26.57 5.83 -14.49
C LYS A 176 -27.01 5.19 -13.17
N HIS A 177 -27.59 3.98 -13.23
CA HIS A 177 -27.99 3.25 -12.03
C HIS A 177 -26.78 2.71 -11.26
N LEU A 178 -25.74 2.24 -11.97
CA LEU A 178 -24.48 1.84 -11.33
C LEU A 178 -23.82 3.03 -10.62
N ILE A 179 -23.75 4.19 -11.28
CA ILE A 179 -23.14 5.40 -10.73
C ILE A 179 -23.92 5.89 -9.50
N SER A 180 -25.26 5.90 -9.59
CA SER A 180 -26.14 6.23 -8.46
C SER A 180 -25.96 5.26 -7.29
N TRP A 181 -25.84 3.95 -7.55
CA TRP A 181 -25.55 2.94 -6.53
C TRP A 181 -24.20 3.15 -5.87
N ALA A 182 -23.18 3.57 -6.63
CA ALA A 182 -21.85 3.91 -6.12
C ALA A 182 -21.82 5.22 -5.31
N GLY A 183 -22.97 5.89 -5.09
CA GLY A 183 -23.07 7.14 -4.34
C GLY A 183 -22.46 8.34 -5.06
N ARG A 184 -22.31 8.26 -6.39
CA ARG A 184 -21.83 9.36 -7.24
C ARG A 184 -23.01 9.95 -8.01
N CYS A 185 -23.11 11.27 -8.10
CA CYS A 185 -24.01 11.93 -9.04
C CYS A 185 -23.24 12.25 -10.32
N LEU A 186 -23.81 11.95 -11.48
CA LEU A 186 -23.39 12.58 -12.71
C LEU A 186 -23.81 14.06 -12.62
N GLN A 187 -22.87 14.99 -12.75
CA GLN A 187 -23.25 16.29 -13.30
C GLN A 187 -23.72 16.02 -14.72
N ASN A 188 -24.96 16.39 -15.03
CA ASN A 188 -25.45 16.33 -16.40
C ASN A 188 -24.68 17.42 -17.18
N ASP A 189 -23.89 17.02 -18.16
CA ASP A 189 -23.61 17.87 -19.32
C ASP A 189 -24.85 17.90 -20.23
#